data_AF-A0A1G6YY36-F1
#
_entry.id   AF-A0A1G6YY36-F1
#
_cell.length_a   1.000
_cell.length_b   1.000
_cell.length_c   1.000
_cell.angle_alpha   90.00
_cell.angle_beta   90.00
_cell.angle_gamma   90.00
#
_symmetry.space_group_name_H-M   'P 1'
#
loop_
_entity.id
_entity.type
_entity.pdbx_description
1 polymer ?
#
loop_
_entity_poly.entity_id
_entity_poly.type
_entity_poly.pdbx_seq_one_letter_code
_entity_poly.pdbx_strand_id
1 'polypeptide(L)'
;MSDHHVVARLRAAGFVVSPSLDTEGLDSGLLFVRCQSGQLEVVSAWGDDYALSARLPLSRDWANPFEPTGQPSSAASFAVIVDELLCSEQHGSDASVASGSAETTGWYSRGRHAQQ
;
A
#
# COMPACT_ATOMS: atom_id res chain seq x y z
N MET A 1 0.83 -26.76 -10.37
CA MET A 1 2.01 -25.89 -10.51
C MET A 1 2.21 -25.23 -9.15
N SER A 2 3.39 -25.33 -8.55
CA SER A 2 3.70 -24.64 -7.30
C SER A 2 3.88 -23.16 -7.59
N ASP A 3 3.19 -22.30 -6.83
CA ASP A 3 3.38 -20.86 -6.91
C ASP A 3 4.85 -20.50 -6.65
N HIS A 4 5.37 -19.50 -7.38
CA HIS A 4 6.69 -18.95 -7.10
C HIS A 4 6.74 -18.40 -5.67
N HIS A 5 7.77 -18.77 -4.89
CA HIS A 5 7.82 -18.50 -3.45
C HIS A 5 7.66 -17.01 -3.09
N VAL A 6 8.20 -16.10 -3.91
CA VAL A 6 8.04 -14.65 -3.72
C VAL A 6 6.59 -14.20 -3.93
N VAL A 7 5.92 -14.74 -4.95
CA VAL A 7 4.50 -14.44 -5.22
C VAL A 7 3.62 -14.93 -4.08
N ALA A 8 3.91 -16.12 -3.54
CA ALA A 8 3.22 -16.65 -2.38
C ALA A 8 3.41 -15.77 -1.13
N ARG A 9 4.62 -15.26 -0.89
CA ARG A 9 4.90 -14.31 0.22
C ARG A 9 4.07 -13.04 0.09
N LEU A 10 4.02 -12.42 -1.09
CA LEU A 10 3.24 -11.21 -1.33
C LEU A 10 1.73 -11.45 -1.17
N ARG A 11 1.21 -12.57 -1.69
CA ARG A 11 -0.20 -12.96 -1.47
C ARG A 11 -0.51 -13.12 0.02
N ALA A 12 0.37 -13.78 0.77
CA ALA A 12 0.22 -13.94 2.22
C ALA A 12 0.26 -12.60 2.97
N ALA A 13 1.01 -11.62 2.46
CA ALA A 13 1.03 -10.25 2.96
C ALA A 13 -0.21 -9.42 2.55
N GLY A 14 -1.15 -9.98 1.77
CA GLY A 14 -2.39 -9.33 1.38
C GLY A 14 -2.33 -8.59 0.03
N PHE A 15 -1.30 -8.81 -0.77
CA PHE A 15 -1.26 -8.30 -2.14
C PHE A 15 -2.17 -9.10 -3.06
N VAL A 16 -2.99 -8.39 -3.83
CA VAL A 16 -3.65 -8.91 -5.01
C VAL A 16 -2.64 -8.93 -6.15
N VAL A 17 -2.62 -10.01 -6.93
CA VAL A 17 -1.69 -10.21 -8.05
C VAL A 17 -2.47 -10.25 -9.35
N SER A 18 -2.09 -9.43 -10.32
CA SER A 18 -2.64 -9.43 -11.68
C SER A 18 -1.53 -9.36 -12.72
N PRO A 19 -1.79 -9.74 -13.99
CA PRO A 19 -0.87 -9.45 -15.07
C PRO A 19 -0.60 -7.94 -15.19
N SER A 20 0.63 -7.58 -15.55
CA SER A 20 0.99 -6.23 -15.96
C SER A 20 1.07 -6.18 -17.48
N LEU A 21 0.42 -5.19 -18.08
CA LEU A 21 0.43 -5.01 -19.52
C LEU A 21 1.53 -4.04 -19.94
N ASP A 22 2.16 -4.31 -21.08
CA ASP A 22 3.03 -3.35 -21.74
C ASP A 22 2.23 -2.31 -22.54
N THR A 23 2.94 -1.45 -23.28
CA THR A 23 2.33 -0.42 -24.13
C THR A 23 1.51 -0.96 -25.30
N GLU A 24 1.69 -2.24 -25.65
CA GLU A 24 0.93 -2.94 -26.71
C GLU A 24 -0.27 -3.71 -26.14
N GLY A 25 -0.43 -3.73 -24.80
CA GLY A 25 -1.47 -4.49 -24.12
C GLY A 25 -1.14 -5.97 -23.96
N LEU A 26 0.13 -6.36 -24.14
CA LEU A 26 0.60 -7.73 -23.96
C LEU A 26 0.99 -7.98 -22.50
N ASP A 27 0.77 -9.21 -22.05
CA ASP A 27 1.25 -9.66 -20.74
C ASP A 27 2.77 -9.61 -20.72
N SER A 28 3.32 -8.71 -19.89
CA SER A 28 4.74 -8.43 -19.81
C SER A 28 5.33 -8.68 -18.42
N GLY A 29 4.49 -9.01 -17.43
CA GLY A 29 4.94 -9.11 -16.05
C GLY A 29 3.81 -9.21 -15.05
N LEU A 30 4.09 -8.88 -13.80
CA LEU A 30 3.14 -8.97 -12.70
C LEU A 30 2.96 -7.61 -12.02
N LEU A 31 1.72 -7.30 -11.69
CA LEU A 31 1.31 -6.17 -10.87
C LEU A 31 0.80 -6.71 -9.53
N PHE A 32 1.34 -6.16 -8.45
CA PHE A 32 0.96 -6.46 -7.08
C PHE A 32 0.37 -5.21 -6.45
N VAL A 33 -0.80 -5.32 -5.84
CA VAL A 33 -1.49 -4.19 -5.22
C VAL A 33 -2.00 -4.58 -3.84
N ARG A 34 -1.73 -3.74 -2.84
CA ARG A 34 -2.27 -3.86 -1.49
C ARG A 34 -2.70 -2.51 -0.95
N CYS A 35 -3.80 -2.46 -0.21
CA CYS A 35 -4.17 -1.29 0.57
C CYS A 35 -3.71 -1.51 2.03
N GLN A 36 -2.85 -0.62 2.54
CA GLN A 36 -2.36 -0.70 3.90
C GLN A 36 -2.08 0.70 4.46
N SER A 37 -2.39 0.92 5.75
CA SER A 37 -2.10 2.18 6.45
C SER A 37 -2.60 3.44 5.74
N GLY A 38 -3.75 3.36 5.07
CA GLY A 38 -4.34 4.49 4.33
C GLY A 38 -3.63 4.81 3.00
N GLN A 39 -2.78 3.90 2.51
CA GLN A 39 -2.04 4.03 1.26
C GLN A 39 -2.24 2.79 0.38
N LEU A 40 -2.08 2.97 -0.92
CA LEU A 40 -2.01 1.89 -1.90
C LEU A 40 -0.54 1.60 -2.20
N GLU A 41 -0.08 0.40 -1.84
CA GLU A 41 1.23 -0.09 -2.21
C GLU A 41 1.11 -0.84 -3.54
N VAL A 42 1.91 -0.42 -4.52
CA VAL A 42 1.92 -0.98 -5.87
C VAL A 42 3.33 -1.45 -6.19
N VAL A 43 3.45 -2.67 -6.72
CA VAL A 43 4.69 -3.20 -7.29
C VAL A 43 4.42 -3.71 -8.69
N SER A 44 5.19 -3.25 -9.67
CA SER A 44 5.22 -3.83 -11.01
C SER A 44 6.55 -4.55 -11.19
N ALA A 45 6.53 -5.81 -11.60
CA ALA A 45 7.73 -6.62 -11.80
C ALA A 45 7.75 -7.20 -13.22
N TRP A 46 8.91 -7.09 -13.89
CA TRP A 46 9.17 -7.63 -15.22
C TRP A 46 10.32 -8.61 -15.13
N GLY A 47 9.99 -9.90 -14.97
CA GLY A 47 10.97 -10.91 -14.57
C GLY A 47 11.46 -10.71 -13.13
N ASP A 48 12.58 -11.36 -12.79
CA ASP A 48 13.13 -11.35 -11.43
C ASP A 48 14.10 -10.16 -11.19
N ASP A 49 14.65 -9.60 -12.26
CA ASP A 49 15.75 -8.64 -12.20
C ASP A 49 15.29 -7.20 -11.98
N TYR A 50 14.02 -6.90 -12.25
CA TYR A 50 13.52 -5.53 -12.25
C TYR A 50 12.09 -5.42 -11.73
N ALA A 51 11.93 -4.59 -10.71
CA ALA A 51 10.65 -4.18 -10.16
C ALA A 51 10.64 -2.69 -9.83
N LEU A 52 9.49 -2.07 -10.03
CA LEU A 52 9.16 -0.72 -9.62
C LEU A 52 8.16 -0.80 -8.47
N SER A 53 8.39 -0.06 -7.38
CA SER A 53 7.41 0.11 -6.32
C SER A 53 7.01 1.57 -6.12
N ALA A 54 5.77 1.77 -5.71
CA ALA A 54 5.23 3.07 -5.34
C ALA A 54 4.24 2.94 -4.20
N ARG A 55 4.17 4.00 -3.37
CA ARG A 55 3.13 4.19 -2.37
C ARG A 55 2.27 5.38 -2.76
N LEU A 56 1.00 5.12 -3.04
CA LEU A 56 0.04 6.11 -3.53
C LEU A 56 -0.97 6.43 -2.43
N PRO A 57 -1.48 7.67 -2.35
CA PRO A 57 -2.62 7.98 -1.50
C PRO A 57 -3.88 7.28 -2.02
N LEU A 58 -4.80 6.90 -1.12
CA LEU A 58 -6.09 6.30 -1.51
C LEU A 58 -7.04 7.29 -2.21
N SER A 59 -6.80 8.59 -2.06
CA SER A 59 -7.58 9.65 -2.68
C SER A 59 -6.70 10.56 -3.53
N ARG A 60 -7.16 10.90 -4.73
CA ARG A 60 -6.56 11.90 -5.60
C ARG A 60 -7.11 13.28 -5.23
N ASP A 61 -6.23 14.29 -5.18
CA ASP A 61 -6.67 15.68 -5.24
C ASP A 61 -7.14 16.01 -6.66
N TRP A 62 -8.44 16.16 -6.83
CA TRP A 62 -9.04 16.48 -8.13
C TRP A 62 -8.93 17.96 -8.50
N ALA A 63 -8.57 18.83 -7.57
CA ALA A 63 -8.24 20.22 -7.90
C ALA A 63 -6.91 20.31 -8.66
N ASN A 64 -5.94 19.46 -8.30
CA ASN A 64 -4.61 19.40 -8.90
C ASN A 64 -4.25 17.96 -9.34
N PRO A 65 -4.97 17.38 -10.33
CA PRO A 65 -4.89 15.96 -10.62
C PRO A 65 -3.52 15.49 -11.13
N PHE A 66 -2.73 16.42 -11.67
CA PHE A 66 -1.39 16.16 -12.24
C PHE A 66 -0.26 16.48 -11.28
N GLU A 67 -0.53 17.08 -10.12
CA GLU A 67 0.52 17.30 -9.13
C GLU A 67 0.94 15.96 -8.51
N PRO A 68 2.24 15.69 -8.38
CA PRO A 68 2.73 14.49 -7.74
C PRO A 68 2.31 14.46 -6.26
N THR A 69 1.45 13.50 -5.90
CA THR A 69 1.06 13.25 -4.52
C THR A 69 1.66 11.92 -4.07
N GLY A 70 2.64 11.95 -3.14
CA GLY A 70 3.20 10.74 -2.55
C GLY A 70 4.72 10.76 -2.42
N GLN A 71 5.27 9.61 -2.03
CA GLN A 71 6.71 9.37 -1.97
C GLN A 71 7.27 9.02 -3.37
N PRO A 72 8.56 9.28 -3.64
CA PRO A 72 9.20 8.82 -4.87
C PRO A 72 9.07 7.30 -5.03
N SER A 73 8.88 6.85 -6.26
CA SER A 73 8.96 5.42 -6.58
C SER A 73 10.39 4.89 -6.40
N SER A 74 10.51 3.63 -6.01
CA SER A 74 11.79 2.90 -5.95
C SER A 74 11.87 1.89 -7.08
N ALA A 75 13.06 1.71 -7.67
CA ALA A 75 13.32 0.71 -8.69
C ALA A 75 14.55 -0.13 -8.30
N ALA A 76 14.37 -1.44 -8.21
CA ALA A 76 15.42 -2.38 -7.82
C ALA A 76 15.08 -3.78 -8.35
N SER A 77 15.85 -4.81 -7.98
CA SER A 77 15.45 -6.18 -8.25
C SER A 77 14.18 -6.55 -7.48
N PHE A 78 13.44 -7.54 -7.98
CA PHE A 78 12.17 -7.91 -7.38
C PHE A 78 12.32 -8.34 -5.92
N ALA A 79 13.37 -9.10 -5.59
CA ALA A 79 13.65 -9.51 -4.22
C ALA A 79 13.89 -8.32 -3.28
N VAL A 80 14.66 -7.31 -3.72
CA VAL A 80 14.96 -6.12 -2.90
C VAL A 80 13.70 -5.32 -2.60
N ILE A 81 12.86 -5.07 -3.62
CA ILE A 81 11.58 -4.37 -3.43
C ILE A 81 10.67 -5.11 -2.45
N VAL A 82 10.58 -6.44 -2.56
CA VAL A 82 9.75 -7.25 -1.66
C VAL A 82 10.27 -7.19 -0.23
N ASP A 83 11.58 -7.31 -0.02
CA ASP A 83 12.14 -7.24 1.32
C ASP A 83 12.00 -5.83 1.91
N GLU A 84 12.16 -4.75 1.14
CA GLU A 84 11.92 -3.38 1.60
C GLU A 84 10.47 -3.16 2.05
N LEU A 85 9.50 -3.63 1.25
CA LEU A 85 8.07 -3.49 1.56
C LEU A 85 7.68 -4.28 2.81
N LEU A 86 8.13 -5.52 2.91
CA LEU A 86 7.77 -6.41 4.01
C LEU A 86 8.56 -6.10 5.31
N CYS A 87 9.79 -5.60 5.23
CA CYS A 87 10.56 -5.20 6.42
C CYS A 87 10.16 -3.83 6.96
N SER A 88 9.70 -2.91 6.10
CA SER A 88 9.14 -1.62 6.54
C SER A 88 7.95 -1.79 7.51
N GLU A 89 7.27 -2.93 7.46
CA GLU A 89 6.15 -3.25 8.36
C GLU A 89 6.56 -3.43 9.83
N GLN A 90 7.83 -3.78 10.10
CA GLN A 90 8.30 -4.04 11.47
C GLN A 90 8.71 -2.75 12.20
N HIS A 91 9.16 -1.72 11.50
CA HIS A 91 9.58 -0.45 12.12
C HIS A 91 8.42 0.50 12.48
N GLY A 92 7.19 0.20 12.05
CA GLY A 92 6.00 1.01 12.36
C GLY A 92 5.29 0.66 13.68
N SER A 93 5.66 -0.45 14.35
CA SER A 93 4.97 -0.93 15.57
C SER A 93 5.70 -0.64 16.89
N ASP A 94 6.93 -0.11 16.88
CA ASP A 94 7.73 0.08 18.10
C ASP A 94 7.68 1.48 18.74
N ALA A 95 6.86 2.40 18.21
CA ALA A 95 6.62 3.69 18.85
C ALA A 95 5.40 3.64 19.79
N SER A 96 5.46 2.81 20.84
CA SER A 96 4.42 2.73 21.87
C SER A 96 5.00 2.51 23.28
N VAL A 97 5.41 3.59 23.96
CA VAL A 97 5.27 3.89 25.41
C VAL A 97 5.91 5.28 25.69
N ALA A 98 5.44 6.21 26.52
CA ALA A 98 4.28 6.28 27.42
C ALA A 98 3.97 7.75 27.84
N SER A 99 2.74 7.94 28.32
CA SER A 99 2.28 8.87 29.38
C SER A 99 2.35 10.38 29.20
N GLY A 100 1.16 10.97 29.00
CA GLY A 100 0.83 12.34 29.37
C GLY A 100 -0.68 12.45 29.67
N SER A 101 -1.02 12.50 30.95
CA SER A 101 -2.38 12.66 31.48
C SER A 101 -3.00 14.01 31.12
N ALA A 102 -4.29 14.03 30.74
CA ALA A 102 -5.30 14.98 31.23
C ALA A 102 -6.69 14.77 30.57
N GLU A 103 -7.66 14.40 31.41
CA GLU A 103 -9.02 14.96 31.53
C GLU A 103 -10.00 15.02 30.34
N THR A 104 -11.00 14.13 30.45
CA THR A 104 -12.46 14.37 30.40
C THR A 104 -13.07 15.30 29.34
N THR A 105 -13.88 14.74 28.44
CA THR A 105 -15.29 15.14 28.16
C THR A 105 -15.88 14.09 27.23
N GLY A 106 -16.98 13.40 27.56
CA GLY A 106 -18.32 13.93 27.46
C GLY A 106 -19.16 12.90 26.70
N TRP A 107 -19.91 12.11 27.45
CA TRP A 107 -20.76 11.02 26.99
C TRP A 107 -21.69 11.37 25.83
N TYR A 108 -21.73 10.47 24.84
CA TYR A 108 -22.79 10.45 23.82
C TYR A 108 -24.17 10.35 24.50
N SER A 109 -24.98 11.38 24.32
CA SER A 109 -26.42 11.30 24.58
C SER A 109 -27.20 12.19 23.60
N ARG A 110 -27.98 11.50 22.77
CA ARG A 110 -29.25 11.91 22.13
C ARG A 110 -29.24 13.05 21.12
N GLY A 111 -29.65 12.70 19.91
CA GLY A 111 -30.11 13.65 18.89
C GLY A 111 -30.77 12.96 17.69
N ARG A 112 -31.76 12.09 17.89
CA ARG A 112 -32.75 11.77 16.84
C ARG A 112 -34.11 12.36 17.25
N HIS A 113 -34.37 13.55 16.74
CA HIS A 113 -35.71 14.08 16.42
C HIS A 113 -35.50 14.83 15.10
N ALA A 114 -36.00 14.29 13.98
CA ALA A 114 -37.32 14.53 13.43
C ALA A 114 -37.37 15.85 12.64
N GLN A 115 -37.68 15.74 11.34
CA GLN A 115 -38.26 16.72 10.38
C GLN A 115 -37.79 16.28 8.97
N GLN A 116 -38.63 16.07 7.96
CA GLN A 116 -40.08 16.15 7.73
C GLN A 116 -40.43 15.11 6.67
#